data_AF-A0A926G0X6-F1
#
_entry.id   AF-A0A926G0X6-F1
#
_cell.length_a   1.000
_cell.length_b   1.000
_cell.length_c   1.000
_cell.angle_alpha   90.00
_cell.angle_beta   90.00
_cell.angle_gamma   90.00
#
_symmetry.space_group_name_H-M   'P 1'
#
loop_
_entity.id
_entity.type
_entity.pdbx_description
1 polymer ?
#
loop_
_entity_poly.entity_id
_entity_poly.type
_entity_poly.pdbx_seq_one_letter_code
_entity_poly.pdbx_strand_id
1 'polypeptide(L)'
;MSCLPISSHDHDARPVPSYDPFSGVLHAVMAGELREMRDKLEALAEVLVGDEHFAASYLEQLQTFDYLIQHADECVNLLERIAGGEDSLSAISHVRLGAVQDRLRTALRGY
;
A
#
# COMPACT_ATOMS: atom_id res chain seq x y z
N MET A 1 -24.16 19.57 53.23
CA MET A 1 -23.83 20.24 51.95
C MET A 1 -22.33 20.50 51.92
N SER A 2 -21.54 19.59 51.35
CA SER A 2 -20.16 19.90 50.93
C SER A 2 -19.77 18.90 49.86
N CYS A 3 -19.79 19.36 48.61
CA CYS A 3 -19.45 18.59 47.42
C CYS A 3 -17.92 18.56 47.30
N LEU A 4 -17.33 17.36 47.32
CA LEU A 4 -15.94 17.18 46.88
C LEU A 4 -15.91 17.17 45.34
N PRO A 5 -14.89 17.75 44.70
CA PRO A 5 -14.72 17.61 43.26
C PRO A 5 -14.17 16.21 43.00
N ILE A 6 -14.97 15.34 42.38
CA ILE A 6 -14.44 14.12 41.76
C ILE A 6 -13.68 14.59 40.53
N SER A 7 -12.35 14.55 40.62
CA SER A 7 -11.47 14.72 39.47
C SER A 7 -11.90 13.70 38.42
N SER A 8 -12.48 14.21 37.33
CA SER A 8 -12.69 13.47 36.10
C SER A 8 -11.33 13.10 35.54
N HIS A 9 -10.80 11.95 35.99
CA HIS A 9 -9.86 11.21 35.19
C HIS A 9 -10.64 10.76 33.96
N ASP A 10 -10.62 11.63 32.95
CA ASP A 10 -10.75 11.21 31.56
C ASP A 10 -9.78 10.05 31.42
N HIS A 11 -10.34 8.85 31.39
CA HIS A 11 -9.58 7.65 31.10
C HIS A 11 -9.22 7.83 29.65
N ASP A 12 -8.01 8.36 29.45
CA ASP A 12 -7.30 8.51 28.20
C ASP A 12 -7.44 7.17 27.46
N ALA A 13 -8.50 7.07 26.66
CA ALA A 13 -8.84 5.90 25.87
C ALA A 13 -7.87 5.90 24.69
N ARG A 14 -6.59 5.77 25.00
CA ARG A 14 -5.57 5.45 24.03
C ARG A 14 -5.97 4.11 23.44
N PRO A 15 -6.17 4.02 22.11
CA PRO A 15 -6.42 2.75 21.48
C PRO A 15 -5.20 1.87 21.76
N VAL A 16 -5.38 0.87 22.63
CA VAL A 16 -4.44 -0.23 22.72
C VAL A 16 -4.50 -0.89 21.36
N PRO A 17 -3.39 -1.01 20.60
CA PRO A 17 -3.44 -1.69 19.32
C PRO A 17 -3.86 -3.13 19.59
N SER A 18 -5.10 -3.49 19.27
CA SER A 18 -5.51 -4.87 19.32
C SER A 18 -4.71 -5.57 18.24
N TYR A 19 -3.72 -6.37 18.66
CA TYR A 19 -2.98 -7.22 17.76
C TYR A 19 -3.97 -8.06 16.96
N ASP A 20 -4.02 -7.85 15.65
CA ASP A 20 -4.80 -8.67 14.74
C ASP A 20 -3.93 -9.84 14.26
N PRO A 21 -4.18 -11.08 14.73
CA PRO A 21 -3.38 -12.24 14.34
C PRO A 21 -3.52 -12.59 12.85
N PHE A 22 -4.56 -12.09 12.16
CA PHE A 22 -4.79 -12.36 10.75
C PHE A 22 -4.16 -11.32 9.82
N SER A 23 -3.69 -10.19 10.35
CA SER A 23 -3.18 -9.07 9.55
C SER A 23 -2.03 -9.51 8.63
N GLY A 24 -1.08 -10.31 9.12
CA GLY A 24 0.03 -10.80 8.30
C GLY A 24 -0.42 -11.71 7.16
N VAL A 25 -1.36 -12.62 7.43
CA VAL A 25 -1.93 -13.52 6.41
C VAL A 25 -2.71 -12.71 5.36
N LEU A 26 -3.50 -11.73 5.81
CA LEU A 26 -4.26 -10.87 4.91
C LEU A 26 -3.34 -10.06 3.99
N HIS A 27 -2.27 -9.46 4.53
CA HIS A 27 -1.28 -8.74 3.71
C HIS A 27 -0.62 -9.66 2.66
N ALA A 28 -0.26 -10.89 3.03
CA ALA A 28 0.32 -11.85 2.09
C ALA A 28 -0.65 -12.24 0.96
N VAL A 29 -1.92 -12.50 1.29
CA VAL A 29 -2.95 -12.80 0.27
C VAL A 29 -3.16 -11.59 -0.64
N MET A 30 -3.29 -10.38 -0.08
CA MET A 30 -3.45 -9.16 -0.87
C MET A 30 -2.24 -8.89 -1.78
N ALA A 31 -1.02 -9.21 -1.35
CA ALA A 31 0.16 -9.15 -2.20
C ALA A 31 0.07 -10.14 -3.37
N GLY A 32 -0.46 -11.35 -3.13
CA GLY A 32 -0.75 -12.33 -4.17
C GLY A 32 -1.76 -11.82 -5.20
N GLU A 33 -2.88 -11.26 -4.76
CA GLU A 33 -3.90 -10.68 -5.65
C GLU A 33 -3.34 -9.54 -6.51
N LEU A 34 -2.54 -8.64 -5.92
CA LEU A 34 -1.91 -7.55 -6.65
C LEU A 34 -0.88 -8.05 -7.68
N ARG A 35 -0.15 -9.11 -7.36
CA ARG A 35 0.77 -9.76 -8.30
C ARG A 35 0.02 -10.34 -9.49
N GLU A 36 -1.09 -11.04 -9.25
CA GLU A 36 -1.93 -11.55 -10.34
C GLU A 36 -2.49 -10.41 -11.22
N MET A 37 -2.95 -9.31 -10.62
CA MET A 37 -3.41 -8.14 -11.38
C MET A 37 -2.30 -7.53 -12.22
N ARG A 38 -1.08 -7.40 -11.68
CA ARG A 38 0.10 -6.91 -12.40
C ARG A 38 0.41 -7.80 -13.60
N ASP A 39 0.43 -9.12 -13.41
CA ASP A 39 0.75 -10.07 -14.49
C ASP A 39 -0.30 -9.99 -15.63
N LYS A 40 -1.59 -9.79 -15.30
CA LYS A 40 -2.63 -9.54 -16.33
C LYS A 40 -2.44 -8.21 -17.04
N LEU A 41 -2.04 -7.15 -16.33
CA LEU A 41 -1.76 -5.84 -16.94
C LEU A 41 -0.57 -5.91 -17.89
N GLU A 42 0.48 -6.62 -17.53
CA GLU A 42 1.67 -6.83 -18.36
C GLU A 42 1.31 -7.59 -19.65
N ALA A 43 0.53 -8.67 -19.54
CA ALA A 43 0.04 -9.41 -20.70
C ALA A 43 -0.83 -8.55 -21.64
N LEU A 44 -1.67 -7.67 -21.09
CA LEU A 44 -2.46 -6.74 -21.91
C LEU A 44 -1.57 -5.70 -22.60
N ALA A 45 -0.57 -5.16 -21.90
CA ALA A 45 0.38 -4.22 -22.48
C ALA A 45 1.15 -4.86 -23.66
N GLU A 46 1.58 -6.12 -23.51
CA GLU A 46 2.28 -6.86 -24.57
C GLU A 46 1.41 -7.00 -25.83
N VAL A 47 0.12 -7.33 -25.68
CA VAL A 47 -0.82 -7.43 -26.81
C VAL A 47 -0.98 -6.08 -27.52
N LEU A 48 -1.08 -4.99 -26.78
CA LEU A 48 -1.27 -3.64 -27.34
C LEU A 48 -0.01 -3.12 -28.05
N VAL A 49 1.18 -3.40 -27.52
CA VAL A 49 2.46 -3.00 -28.11
C VAL A 49 2.77 -3.82 -29.37
N GLY A 50 2.21 -5.03 -29.49
CA GLY A 50 2.34 -5.87 -30.69
C GLY A 50 1.70 -5.28 -31.96
N ASP A 51 0.81 -4.30 -31.84
CA ASP A 51 0.26 -3.53 -32.96
C ASP A 51 1.09 -2.25 -33.16
N GLU A 52 1.92 -2.22 -34.21
CA GLU A 52 2.81 -1.09 -34.51
C GLU A 52 2.07 0.23 -34.72
N HIS A 53 0.87 0.21 -35.33
CA HIS A 53 0.10 1.43 -35.58
C HIS A 53 -0.50 1.98 -34.29
N PHE A 54 -1.03 1.08 -33.45
CA PHE A 54 -1.55 1.44 -32.14
C PHE A 54 -0.43 1.98 -31.24
N ALA A 55 0.69 1.28 -31.14
CA ALA A 55 1.83 1.66 -30.30
C ALA A 55 2.40 3.04 -30.69
N ALA A 56 2.54 3.30 -32.00
CA ALA A 56 3.00 4.59 -32.49
C ALA A 56 2.00 5.74 -32.19
N SER A 57 0.70 5.44 -32.17
CA SER A 57 -0.35 6.43 -31.95
C SER A 57 -0.55 6.77 -30.46
N TYR A 58 -0.20 5.86 -29.55
CA TYR A 58 -0.53 5.96 -28.12
C TYR A 58 0.66 5.74 -27.18
N LEU A 59 1.88 6.06 -27.63
CA LEU A 59 3.12 5.79 -26.88
C LEU A 59 3.11 6.40 -25.46
N GLU A 60 2.62 7.62 -25.29
CA GLU A 60 2.54 8.27 -23.97
C GLU A 60 1.55 7.55 -23.04
N GLN A 61 0.40 7.10 -23.57
CA GLN A 61 -0.57 6.36 -22.78
C GLN A 61 -0.03 4.98 -22.40
N LEU A 62 0.76 4.36 -23.28
CA LEU A 62 1.40 3.07 -23.00
C LEU A 62 2.42 3.16 -21.85
N GLN A 63 3.10 4.29 -21.65
CA GLN A 63 3.97 4.51 -20.47
C GLN A 63 3.19 4.43 -19.13
N THR A 64 1.86 4.60 -19.16
CA THR A 64 1.03 4.42 -17.97
C THR A 64 1.01 2.97 -17.51
N PHE A 65 1.13 1.99 -18.43
CA PHE A 65 1.25 0.58 -18.05
C PHE A 65 2.52 0.31 -17.27
N ASP A 66 3.67 0.84 -17.71
CA ASP A 66 4.94 0.70 -16.99
C ASP A 66 4.85 1.28 -15.58
N TYR A 67 4.24 2.46 -15.44
CA TYR A 67 3.99 3.07 -14.15
C TYR A 67 3.07 2.20 -13.27
N LEU A 68 1.99 1.65 -13.82
CA LEU A 68 1.06 0.78 -13.09
C LEU A 68 1.75 -0.51 -12.62
N ILE A 69 2.58 -1.12 -13.47
CA ILE A 69 3.35 -2.33 -13.14
C ILE A 69 4.32 -2.02 -12.00
N GLN A 70 5.08 -0.93 -12.11
CA GLN A 70 5.99 -0.51 -11.04
C GLN A 70 5.24 -0.18 -9.74
N HIS A 71 4.11 0.50 -9.84
CA HIS A 71 3.28 0.87 -8.69
C HIS A 71 2.74 -0.37 -7.97
N ALA A 72 2.23 -1.36 -8.72
CA ALA A 72 1.76 -2.62 -8.16
C ALA A 72 2.90 -3.38 -7.48
N ASP A 73 4.09 -3.44 -8.09
CA ASP A 73 5.24 -4.13 -7.52
C ASP A 73 5.69 -3.54 -6.18
N GLU A 74 5.73 -2.20 -6.06
CA GLU A 74 6.04 -1.53 -4.79
C GLU A 74 5.01 -1.85 -3.69
N CYS A 75 3.73 -1.94 -4.04
CA CYS A 75 2.67 -2.32 -3.10
C CYS A 75 2.78 -3.79 -2.67
N VAL A 76 3.07 -4.70 -3.60
CA VAL A 76 3.33 -6.12 -3.31
C VAL A 76 4.51 -6.25 -2.34
N ASN A 77 5.64 -5.63 -2.67
CA ASN A 77 6.84 -5.68 -1.85
C ASN A 77 6.63 -5.10 -0.44
N LEU A 78 5.83 -4.03 -0.34
CA LEU A 78 5.44 -3.45 0.95
C LEU A 78 4.60 -4.43 1.79
N LEU A 79 3.57 -5.02 1.19
CA LEU A 79 2.67 -5.95 1.87
C LEU A 79 3.42 -7.22 2.32
N GLU A 80 4.35 -7.73 1.51
CA GLU A 80 5.18 -8.88 1.85
C GLU A 80 6.12 -8.59 3.02
N ARG A 81 6.72 -7.38 3.08
CA ARG A 81 7.52 -6.94 4.23
C ARG A 81 6.70 -6.92 5.52
N ILE A 82 5.51 -6.32 5.48
CA ILE A 82 4.61 -6.25 6.64
C ILE A 82 4.12 -7.66 7.03
N ALA A 83 3.78 -8.51 6.06
CA ALA A 83 3.42 -9.90 6.30
C ALA A 83 4.57 -10.71 6.94
N GLY A 84 5.82 -10.37 6.59
CA GLY A 84 7.05 -10.89 7.20
C GLY A 84 7.32 -10.37 8.62
N GLY A 85 6.48 -9.46 9.14
CA GLY A 85 6.59 -8.91 10.49
C GLY A 85 7.40 -7.63 10.59
N GLU A 86 7.76 -7.00 9.47
CA GLU A 86 8.39 -5.69 9.48
C GLU A 86 7.39 -4.60 9.91
N ASP A 87 7.86 -3.64 10.70
CA ASP A 87 7.02 -2.50 11.10
C ASP A 87 6.71 -1.60 9.88
N SER A 88 5.54 -0.96 9.89
CA SER A 88 5.04 -0.20 8.75
C SER A 88 5.96 0.95 8.34
N LEU A 89 6.66 1.61 9.28
CA LEU A 89 7.53 2.74 8.96
C LEU A 89 8.82 2.29 8.28
N SER A 90 9.43 1.21 8.78
CA SER A 90 10.58 0.57 8.13
C SER A 90 10.21 0.03 6.75
N ALA A 91 9.08 -0.68 6.64
CA ALA A 91 8.63 -1.27 5.38
C ALA A 91 8.36 -0.20 4.30
N ILE A 92 7.83 0.98 4.69
CA ILE A 92 7.63 2.13 3.79
C ILE A 92 8.97 2.76 3.38
N SER A 93 10.00 2.76 4.23
CA SER A 93 11.31 3.32 3.90
C SER A 93 11.98 2.65 2.70
N HIS A 94 11.63 1.38 2.45
CA HIS A 94 12.10 0.59 1.32
C HIS A 94 11.32 0.82 0.01
N VAL A 95 10.22 1.57 0.02
CA VAL A 95 9.46 1.90 -1.20
C VAL A 95 10.24 2.89 -2.05
N ARG A 96 10.50 2.54 -3.31
CA ARG A 96 11.37 3.36 -4.20
C ARG A 96 10.60 4.42 -4.97
N LEU A 97 9.31 4.19 -5.21
CA LEU A 97 8.46 5.16 -5.90
C LEU A 97 8.08 6.29 -4.93
N GLY A 98 8.79 7.42 -5.02
CA GLY A 98 8.68 8.54 -4.06
C GLY A 98 7.24 9.01 -3.83
N ALA A 99 6.45 9.14 -4.91
CA ALA A 99 5.04 9.53 -4.81
C ALA A 99 4.19 8.54 -3.98
N VAL A 100 4.51 7.25 -4.02
CA VAL A 100 3.85 6.23 -3.19
C VAL A 100 4.31 6.34 -1.75
N GLN A 101 5.62 6.42 -1.56
CA GLN A 101 6.23 6.54 -0.24
C GLN A 101 5.67 7.76 0.52
N ASP A 102 5.55 8.90 -0.15
CA ASP A 102 5.04 10.14 0.44
C ASP A 102 3.56 10.03 0.83
N ARG A 103 2.73 9.42 -0.04
CA ARG A 103 1.31 9.17 0.28
C ARG A 103 1.16 8.27 1.51
N LEU A 104 1.94 7.19 1.57
CA LEU A 104 1.90 6.24 2.69
C LEU A 104 2.35 6.89 4.00
N ARG A 105 3.47 7.64 3.98
CA ARG A 105 3.94 8.39 5.16
C ARG A 105 2.93 9.43 5.62
N THR A 106 2.27 10.11 4.68
CA THR A 106 1.23 11.09 5.01
C THR A 106 0.05 10.43 5.68
N ALA A 107 -0.41 9.29 5.17
CA ALA A 107 -1.51 8.54 5.77
C ALA A 107 -1.22 8.14 7.23
N LEU A 108 0.00 7.67 7.52
CA LEU A 108 0.38 7.28 8.88
C LEU A 108 0.55 8.45 9.87
N ARG A 109 0.71 9.68 9.38
CA ARG A 109 0.74 10.89 10.25
C ARG A 109 -0.65 11.37 10.65
N GLY A 110 -1.71 10.86 9.98
CA GLY A 110 -3.10 11.20 10.25
C GLY A 110 -3.81 10.26 11.23
N TYR A 111 -3.10 9.26 11.78
CA TYR A 111 -3.59 8.31 12.78
C TYR A 111 -2.95 8.56 14.14
#